data_AF-A0A917VJW4-F1
#
_entry.id   AF-A0A917VJW4-F1
#
_cell.length_a   1.000
_cell.length_b   1.000
_cell.length_c   1.000
_cell.angle_alpha   90.00
_cell.angle_beta   90.00
_cell.angle_gamma   90.00
#
_symmetry.space_group_name_H-M   'P 1'
#
loop_
_entity.id
_entity.type
_entity.pdbx_description
1 polymer ?
#
loop_
_entity_poly.entity_id
_entity_poly.type
_entity_poly.pdbx_seq_one_letter_code
_entity_poly.pdbx_strand_id
1 'polypeptide(L)'
;MGLQLAAYHPERIDRLAVICSSAHFNGSKPWEERAALVRAEGLGELAANANSRWFTPGFTVPELIEDHRTAAPEAYAACCDALAAFDIRDRLPRISAPTLLVAGREDPATPPAHLREIADAVPGAALTELPGASHLAPAERPEAVLTALRGHFDGGAKRGMEVRRQVLGDAHVDRAQARQSPFTARFQDFISRYAWGEIWTDDTLSRRERSLITLTALVAHGHYDELAMHVRAARRNGLSPEEIGAVLLQTAVYCGVPAANSAFAVAQGVLAEEDGVG
;
A
#
# COMPACT_ATOMS: atom_id res chain seq x y z
N MET A 1 -4.64 -20.52 5.43
CA MET A 1 -6.01 -20.48 4.84
C MET A 1 -6.10 -19.63 3.58
N GLY A 2 -5.96 -18.30 3.64
CA GLY A 2 -6.17 -17.42 2.46
C GLY A 2 -5.33 -17.79 1.23
N LEU A 3 -4.03 -18.03 1.40
CA LEU A 3 -3.13 -18.51 0.34
C LEU A 3 -3.61 -19.82 -0.30
N GLN A 4 -4.14 -20.74 0.50
CA GLN A 4 -4.63 -22.03 0.03
C GLN A 4 -5.89 -21.87 -0.82
N LEU A 5 -6.85 -21.05 -0.37
CA LEU A 5 -8.03 -20.76 -1.17
C LEU A 5 -7.64 -20.09 -2.50
N ALA A 6 -6.74 -19.11 -2.47
CA ALA A 6 -6.33 -18.39 -3.68
C ALA A 6 -5.53 -19.26 -4.67
N ALA A 7 -4.76 -20.24 -4.18
CA ALA A 7 -3.97 -21.11 -5.04
C ALA A 7 -4.75 -22.32 -5.61
N TYR A 8 -5.75 -22.82 -4.89
CA TYR A 8 -6.54 -23.99 -5.28
C TYR A 8 -7.90 -23.62 -5.91
N HIS A 9 -8.43 -22.46 -5.57
CA HIS A 9 -9.72 -21.95 -6.05
C HIS A 9 -9.58 -20.47 -6.49
N PRO A 10 -8.65 -20.15 -7.41
CA PRO A 10 -8.36 -18.77 -7.82
C PRO A 10 -9.61 -18.04 -8.34
N GLU A 11 -10.57 -18.77 -8.93
CA GLU A 11 -11.84 -18.22 -9.43
C GLU A 11 -12.77 -17.70 -8.33
N ARG A 12 -12.48 -18.02 -7.06
CA ARG A 12 -13.30 -17.62 -5.91
C ARG A 12 -12.76 -16.42 -5.16
N ILE A 13 -11.55 -15.96 -5.51
CA ILE A 13 -10.85 -14.90 -4.79
C ILE A 13 -10.63 -13.71 -5.73
N ASP A 14 -11.38 -12.63 -5.50
CA ASP A 14 -11.22 -11.37 -6.25
C ASP A 14 -9.92 -10.64 -5.85
N ARG A 15 -9.66 -10.52 -4.54
CA ARG A 15 -8.46 -9.92 -3.96
C ARG A 15 -8.05 -10.64 -2.69
N LEU A 16 -6.74 -10.69 -2.41
CA LEU A 16 -6.19 -11.35 -1.24
C LEU A 16 -5.34 -10.37 -0.42
N ALA A 17 -5.53 -10.33 0.90
CA ALA A 17 -4.58 -9.71 1.83
C ALA A 17 -4.02 -10.79 2.76
N VAL A 18 -2.70 -10.83 2.92
CA VAL A 18 -1.99 -11.75 3.81
C VAL A 18 -1.18 -10.93 4.81
N ILE A 19 -1.53 -11.05 6.09
CA ILE A 19 -0.98 -10.21 7.15
C ILE A 19 -0.24 -11.11 8.14
N CYS A 20 1.02 -10.79 8.46
CA CYS A 20 1.87 -11.50 9.42
C CYS A 20 1.73 -13.03 9.31
N SER A 21 2.04 -13.57 8.13
CA SER A 21 1.83 -14.98 7.81
C SER A 21 2.98 -15.54 6.98
N SER A 22 2.83 -16.79 6.53
CA SER A 22 3.86 -17.50 5.77
C SER A 22 3.28 -18.54 4.82
N ALA A 23 4.07 -18.94 3.82
CA ALA A 23 3.77 -20.06 2.92
C ALA A 23 4.17 -21.43 3.49
N HIS A 24 4.96 -21.44 4.56
CA HIS A 24 5.40 -22.61 5.32
C HIS A 24 5.84 -22.18 6.72
N PHE A 25 6.01 -23.09 7.68
CA PHE A 25 6.37 -22.72 9.05
C PHE A 25 7.57 -23.48 9.60
N ASN A 26 8.66 -23.55 8.83
CA ASN A 26 9.95 -24.15 9.24
C ASN A 26 9.88 -25.66 9.54
N GLY A 27 9.10 -26.39 8.74
CA GLY A 27 8.95 -27.85 8.84
C GLY A 27 8.01 -28.29 9.95
N SER A 28 7.77 -29.60 10.06
CA SER A 28 6.70 -30.15 10.89
C SER A 28 7.06 -30.24 12.38
N LYS A 29 8.30 -30.59 12.69
CA LYS A 29 8.76 -30.94 14.04
C LYS A 29 8.43 -29.91 15.14
N PRO A 30 8.71 -28.59 14.98
CA PRO A 30 8.40 -27.62 16.04
C PRO A 30 6.90 -27.52 16.34
N TRP A 31 6.05 -27.76 15.34
CA TRP A 31 4.59 -27.72 15.49
C TRP A 31 4.04 -29.01 16.07
N GLU A 32 4.59 -30.17 15.72
CA GLU A 32 4.28 -31.46 16.35
C GLU A 32 4.62 -31.45 17.84
N GLU A 33 5.80 -30.94 18.21
CA GLU A 33 6.23 -30.78 19.60
C GLU A 33 5.32 -29.82 20.36
N ARG A 34 4.98 -28.68 19.76
CA ARG A 34 4.02 -27.72 20.35
C ARG A 34 2.63 -28.33 20.52
N ALA A 35 2.14 -29.08 19.54
CA ALA A 35 0.82 -29.73 19.62
C ALA A 35 0.79 -30.77 20.74
N ALA A 36 1.86 -31.57 20.89
CA ALA A 36 2.00 -32.53 21.98
C ALA A 36 2.03 -31.85 23.35
N LEU A 37 2.81 -30.78 23.50
CA LEU A 37 2.87 -29.99 24.73
C LEU A 37 1.50 -29.42 25.11
N VAL A 38 0.80 -28.78 24.16
CA VAL A 38 -0.51 -28.19 24.45
C VAL A 38 -1.56 -29.23 24.83
N ARG A 39 -1.53 -30.43 24.22
CA ARG A 39 -2.41 -31.54 24.63
C ARG A 39 -2.13 -32.04 26.04
N ALA A 40 -0.87 -32.02 26.46
CA ALA A 40 -0.45 -32.53 27.76
C ALA A 40 -0.65 -31.50 28.89
N GLU A 41 -0.33 -30.23 28.61
CA GLU A 41 -0.14 -29.19 29.63
C GLU A 41 -1.05 -27.96 29.43
N GLY A 42 -1.83 -27.92 28.35
CA GLY A 42 -2.66 -26.77 28.00
C GLY A 42 -1.84 -25.60 27.43
N LEU A 43 -2.41 -24.39 27.44
CA LEU A 43 -1.82 -23.19 26.82
C LEU A 43 -1.10 -22.26 27.80
N GLY A 44 -1.00 -22.60 29.08
CA GLY A 44 -0.52 -21.69 30.12
C GLY A 44 0.87 -21.11 29.83
N GLU A 45 1.84 -21.95 29.47
CA GLU A 45 3.21 -21.54 29.16
C GLU A 45 3.29 -20.73 27.84
N LEU A 46 2.52 -21.13 26.83
CA LEU A 46 2.47 -20.41 25.55
C LEU A 46 1.89 -19.01 25.74
N ALA A 47 0.83 -18.89 26.55
CA ALA A 47 0.21 -17.62 26.89
C ALA A 47 1.14 -16.71 27.70
N ALA A 48 1.93 -17.27 28.62
CA ALA A 48 2.91 -16.50 29.39
C ALA A 48 3.96 -15.80 28.50
N ASN A 49 4.31 -16.42 27.37
CA ASN A 49 5.31 -15.89 26.43
C ASN A 49 4.70 -15.17 25.21
N ALA A 50 3.37 -15.20 25.05
CA ALA A 50 2.70 -14.70 23.85
C ALA A 50 2.93 -13.21 23.61
N ASN A 51 2.94 -12.38 24.66
CA ASN A 51 3.11 -10.93 24.51
C ASN A 51 4.39 -10.55 23.77
N SER A 52 5.51 -11.20 24.15
CA SER A 52 6.82 -10.94 23.55
C SER A 52 6.91 -11.33 22.07
N ARG A 53 6.05 -12.23 21.61
CA ARG A 53 5.96 -12.67 20.21
C ARG A 53 4.93 -11.87 19.42
N TRP A 54 3.89 -11.38 20.08
CA TRP A 54 2.75 -10.75 19.43
C TRP A 54 2.88 -9.25 19.27
N PHE A 55 3.60 -8.59 20.17
CA PHE A 55 3.69 -7.14 20.26
C PHE A 55 5.14 -6.70 20.48
N THR A 56 5.44 -5.45 20.12
CA THR A 56 6.71 -4.81 20.44
C THR A 56 6.79 -4.45 21.94
N PRO A 57 8.00 -4.22 22.48
CA PRO A 57 8.16 -3.82 23.88
C PRO A 57 7.36 -2.55 24.21
N GLY A 58 6.59 -2.60 25.29
CA GLY A 58 5.77 -1.48 25.76
C GLY A 58 4.33 -1.47 25.23
N PHE A 59 3.94 -2.43 24.39
CA PHE A 59 2.56 -2.64 23.95
C PHE A 59 2.04 -4.01 24.40
N THR A 60 0.76 -4.07 24.76
CA THR A 60 0.06 -5.32 25.10
C THR A 60 -1.45 -5.14 24.95
N VAL A 61 -2.14 -6.23 24.65
CA VAL A 61 -3.60 -6.33 24.69
C VAL A 61 -3.93 -7.49 25.64
N PRO A 62 -4.14 -7.23 26.94
CA PRO A 62 -4.29 -8.27 27.96
C PRO A 62 -5.41 -9.27 27.65
N GLU A 63 -6.50 -8.79 27.04
CA GLU A 63 -7.66 -9.60 26.67
C GLU A 63 -7.27 -10.69 25.67
N LEU A 64 -6.44 -10.38 24.67
CA LEU A 64 -5.97 -11.37 23.69
C LEU A 64 -5.06 -12.42 24.33
N ILE A 65 -4.27 -12.04 25.34
CA ILE A 65 -3.42 -12.99 26.08
C ILE A 65 -4.28 -13.93 26.92
N GLU A 66 -5.39 -13.44 27.50
CA GLU A 66 -6.33 -14.26 28.25
C GLU A 66 -7.16 -15.18 27.34
N ASP A 67 -7.63 -14.68 26.20
CA ASP A 67 -8.27 -15.49 25.16
C ASP A 67 -7.35 -16.63 24.71
N HIS A 68 -6.06 -16.36 24.58
CA HIS A 68 -5.07 -17.39 24.24
C HIS A 68 -4.94 -18.45 25.34
N ARG A 69 -4.91 -18.03 26.61
CA ARG A 69 -4.79 -18.92 27.77
C ARG A 69 -6.00 -19.85 27.91
N THR A 70 -7.18 -19.34 27.59
CA THR A 70 -8.47 -20.03 27.79
C THR A 70 -8.97 -20.78 26.55
N ALA A 71 -8.26 -20.68 25.41
CA ALA A 71 -8.58 -21.45 24.22
C ALA A 71 -8.58 -22.96 24.50
N ALA A 72 -9.43 -23.71 23.78
CA ALA A 72 -9.49 -25.16 23.91
C ALA A 72 -8.16 -25.80 23.46
N PRO A 73 -7.43 -26.52 24.33
CA PRO A 73 -6.13 -27.11 24.00
C PRO A 73 -6.17 -28.03 22.77
N GLU A 74 -7.21 -28.86 22.65
CA GLU A 74 -7.37 -29.79 21.53
C GLU A 74 -7.54 -29.05 20.19
N ALA A 75 -8.28 -27.94 20.19
CA ALA A 75 -8.46 -27.12 18.98
C ALA A 75 -7.16 -26.42 18.59
N TYR A 76 -6.41 -25.89 19.55
CA TYR A 76 -5.11 -25.28 19.29
C TYR A 76 -4.09 -26.30 18.76
N ALA A 77 -4.05 -27.48 19.36
CA ALA A 77 -3.16 -28.56 18.92
C ALA A 77 -3.52 -29.03 17.50
N ALA A 78 -4.80 -29.12 17.15
CA ALA A 78 -5.24 -29.43 15.78
C ALA A 78 -4.78 -28.36 14.77
N CYS A 79 -4.80 -27.07 15.15
CA CYS A 79 -4.21 -26.01 14.32
C CYS A 79 -2.70 -26.17 14.16
N CYS A 80 -1.98 -26.58 15.22
CA CYS A 80 -0.55 -26.87 15.13
C CYS A 80 -0.27 -28.04 14.17
N ASP A 81 -1.03 -29.13 14.23
CA ASP A 81 -0.89 -30.25 13.27
C ASP A 81 -1.12 -29.78 11.83
N ALA A 82 -2.10 -28.90 11.60
CA ALA A 82 -2.34 -28.33 10.29
C ALA A 82 -1.15 -27.48 9.79
N LEU A 83 -0.55 -26.68 10.67
CA LEU A 83 0.67 -25.91 10.36
C LEU A 83 1.88 -26.81 10.10
N ALA A 84 1.99 -27.93 10.81
CA ALA A 84 3.06 -28.90 10.64
C ALA A 84 3.09 -29.50 9.23
N ALA A 85 1.91 -29.71 8.63
CA ALA A 85 1.74 -30.23 7.28
C ALA A 85 1.65 -29.13 6.19
N PHE A 86 1.69 -27.85 6.57
CA PHE A 86 1.45 -26.75 5.65
C PHE A 86 2.72 -26.30 4.92
N ASP A 87 2.73 -26.52 3.60
CA ASP A 87 3.65 -25.91 2.66
C ASP A 87 2.91 -25.68 1.34
N ILE A 88 2.91 -24.44 0.86
CA ILE A 88 2.24 -24.06 -0.39
C ILE A 88 3.17 -23.35 -1.39
N ARG A 89 4.49 -23.36 -1.13
CA ARG A 89 5.47 -22.61 -1.92
C ARG A 89 5.43 -22.96 -3.41
N ASP A 90 5.26 -24.25 -3.72
CA ASP A 90 5.15 -24.77 -5.09
C ASP A 90 3.92 -24.25 -5.86
N ARG A 91 2.92 -23.72 -5.15
CA ARG A 91 1.66 -23.25 -5.73
C ARG A 91 1.47 -21.75 -5.66
N LEU A 92 2.35 -21.00 -4.98
CA LEU A 92 2.30 -19.54 -4.96
C LEU A 92 2.20 -18.92 -6.37
N PRO A 93 2.91 -19.42 -7.41
CA PRO A 93 2.78 -18.87 -8.77
C PRO A 93 1.39 -19.02 -9.40
N ARG A 94 0.51 -19.86 -8.84
CA ARG A 94 -0.86 -20.08 -9.33
C ARG A 94 -1.85 -19.04 -8.81
N ILE A 95 -1.47 -18.25 -7.80
CA ILE A 95 -2.32 -17.20 -7.25
C ILE A 95 -2.42 -16.09 -8.29
N SER A 96 -3.61 -15.90 -8.86
CA SER A 96 -3.90 -14.86 -9.86
C SER A 96 -4.55 -13.61 -9.27
N ALA A 97 -5.08 -13.70 -8.05
CA ALA A 97 -5.72 -12.58 -7.38
C ALA A 97 -4.66 -11.50 -7.03
N PRO A 98 -4.95 -10.21 -7.24
CA PRO A 98 -4.14 -9.13 -6.67
C PRO A 98 -3.92 -9.37 -5.18
N THR A 99 -2.65 -9.40 -4.78
CA THR A 99 -2.26 -9.81 -3.43
C THR A 99 -1.50 -8.70 -2.71
N LEU A 100 -2.04 -8.27 -1.58
CA LEU A 100 -1.35 -7.41 -0.62
C LEU A 100 -0.76 -8.27 0.48
N LEU A 101 0.50 -8.00 0.84
CA LEU A 101 1.22 -8.63 1.94
C LEU A 101 1.56 -7.54 2.96
N VAL A 102 1.27 -7.77 4.24
CA VAL A 102 1.56 -6.82 5.33
C VAL A 102 2.35 -7.53 6.41
N ALA A 103 3.59 -7.11 6.63
CA ALA A 103 4.46 -7.65 7.67
C ALA A 103 4.61 -6.65 8.83
N GLY A 104 4.61 -7.13 10.07
CA GLY A 104 5.25 -6.42 11.17
C GLY A 104 6.76 -6.54 11.05
N ARG A 105 7.48 -5.41 11.07
CA ARG A 105 8.95 -5.42 10.88
C ARG A 105 9.68 -6.12 12.03
N GLU A 106 9.09 -6.11 13.21
CA GLU A 106 9.63 -6.71 14.43
C GLU A 106 9.04 -8.11 14.72
N ASP A 107 8.26 -8.70 13.79
CA ASP A 107 7.61 -10.01 13.97
C ASP A 107 8.64 -11.16 14.05
N PRO A 108 8.76 -11.86 15.20
CA PRO A 108 9.65 -13.01 15.33
C PRO A 108 8.99 -14.35 14.94
N ALA A 109 7.66 -14.40 14.86
CA ALA A 109 6.89 -15.63 14.60
C ALA A 109 6.78 -15.92 13.10
N THR A 110 6.55 -14.87 12.30
CA THR A 110 6.60 -14.92 10.84
C THR A 110 7.40 -13.71 10.33
N PRO A 111 8.74 -13.77 10.43
CA PRO A 111 9.59 -12.64 10.06
C PRO A 111 9.30 -12.14 8.65
N PRO A 112 9.51 -10.84 8.36
CA PRO A 112 9.22 -10.26 7.05
C PRO A 112 9.75 -11.04 5.83
N ALA A 113 10.85 -11.78 6.00
CA ALA A 113 11.38 -12.67 4.97
C ALA A 113 10.37 -13.72 4.46
N HIS A 114 9.47 -14.20 5.31
CA HIS A 114 8.42 -15.16 4.95
C HIS A 114 7.42 -14.54 3.95
N LEU A 115 7.01 -13.28 4.17
CA LEU A 115 6.15 -12.57 3.23
C LEU A 115 6.91 -12.08 2.00
N ARG A 116 8.22 -11.81 2.08
CA ARG A 116 9.05 -11.55 0.89
C ARG A 116 9.11 -12.77 -0.04
N GLU A 117 9.28 -13.97 0.51
CA GLU A 117 9.22 -15.22 -0.27
C GLU A 117 7.88 -15.34 -1.02
N ILE A 118 6.78 -14.94 -0.39
CA ILE A 118 5.47 -14.90 -1.05
C ILE A 118 5.41 -13.80 -2.12
N ALA A 119 5.95 -12.61 -1.84
CA ALA A 119 5.98 -11.49 -2.77
C ALA A 119 6.76 -11.84 -4.06
N ASP A 120 7.87 -12.56 -3.92
CA ASP A 120 8.73 -12.96 -5.03
C ASP A 120 8.06 -14.06 -5.90
N ALA A 121 7.23 -14.91 -5.30
CA ALA A 121 6.60 -16.03 -5.98
C ALA A 121 5.20 -15.73 -6.56
N VAL A 122 4.45 -14.80 -5.96
CA VAL A 122 3.08 -14.44 -6.40
C VAL A 122 3.12 -13.28 -7.40
N PRO A 123 2.63 -13.48 -8.65
CA PRO A 123 2.66 -12.44 -9.67
C PRO A 123 1.90 -11.17 -9.24
N GLY A 124 2.60 -10.03 -9.25
CA GLY A 124 2.00 -8.72 -8.96
C GLY A 124 1.67 -8.50 -7.48
N ALA A 125 2.16 -9.34 -6.56
CA ALA A 125 2.02 -9.09 -5.14
C ALA A 125 2.76 -7.81 -4.71
N ALA A 126 2.19 -7.10 -3.73
CA ALA A 126 2.79 -5.93 -3.11
C ALA A 126 3.02 -6.20 -1.62
N LEU A 127 4.22 -5.90 -1.12
CA LEU A 127 4.58 -6.06 0.29
C LEU A 127 4.75 -4.70 0.96
N THR A 128 4.12 -4.56 2.13
CA THR A 128 4.28 -3.44 3.05
C THR A 128 4.83 -3.94 4.38
N GLU A 129 5.98 -3.42 4.81
CA GLU A 129 6.58 -3.73 6.12
C GLU A 129 6.38 -2.56 7.09
N LEU A 130 5.54 -2.78 8.10
CA LEU A 130 5.15 -1.79 9.08
C LEU A 130 6.20 -1.68 10.20
N PRO A 131 6.87 -0.53 10.36
CA PRO A 131 7.77 -0.31 11.49
C PRO A 131 6.99 -0.14 12.79
N GLY A 132 7.54 -0.65 13.90
CA GLY A 132 6.89 -0.61 15.21
C GLY A 132 5.67 -1.52 15.29
N ALA A 133 5.70 -2.65 14.57
CA ALA A 133 4.68 -3.68 14.60
C ALA A 133 5.33 -5.06 14.66
N SER A 134 4.84 -5.90 15.56
CA SER A 134 5.17 -7.32 15.64
C SER A 134 4.08 -8.16 14.96
N HIS A 135 3.86 -9.40 15.42
CA HIS A 135 3.01 -10.38 14.77
C HIS A 135 1.53 -9.96 14.70
N LEU A 136 0.97 -9.34 15.73
CA LEU A 136 -0.42 -8.87 15.73
C LEU A 136 -0.53 -7.42 15.26
N ALA A 137 0.04 -7.13 14.09
CA ALA A 137 0.07 -5.80 13.48
C ALA A 137 -1.30 -5.09 13.39
N PRO A 138 -2.44 -5.78 13.12
CA PRO A 138 -3.76 -5.12 13.14
C PRO A 138 -4.16 -4.53 14.49
N ALA A 139 -3.70 -5.12 15.60
CA ALA A 139 -3.99 -4.61 16.94
C ALA A 139 -2.98 -3.51 17.35
N GLU A 140 -1.72 -3.65 16.95
CA GLU A 140 -0.65 -2.73 17.35
C GLU A 140 -0.60 -1.45 16.50
N ARG A 141 -0.93 -1.55 15.20
CA ARG A 141 -0.92 -0.44 14.23
C ARG A 141 -2.19 -0.43 13.38
N PRO A 142 -3.38 -0.29 14.00
CA PRO A 142 -4.67 -0.44 13.32
C PRO A 142 -4.84 0.54 12.15
N GLU A 143 -4.41 1.79 12.28
CA GLU A 143 -4.54 2.81 11.23
C GLU A 143 -3.68 2.46 10.01
N ALA A 144 -2.44 2.03 10.23
CA ALA A 144 -1.53 1.69 9.15
C ALA A 144 -2.01 0.44 8.38
N VAL A 145 -2.49 -0.57 9.10
CA VAL A 145 -3.09 -1.76 8.50
C VAL A 145 -4.38 -1.41 7.74
N LEU A 146 -5.26 -0.59 8.34
CA LEU A 146 -6.50 -0.16 7.69
C LEU A 146 -6.23 0.61 6.40
N THR A 147 -5.26 1.53 6.39
CA THR A 147 -4.85 2.26 5.18
C THR A 147 -4.38 1.31 4.09
N ALA A 148 -3.53 0.34 4.41
CA ALA A 148 -3.08 -0.66 3.45
C ALA A 148 -4.24 -1.50 2.89
N LEU A 149 -5.15 -1.96 3.76
CA LEU A 149 -6.31 -2.74 3.35
C LEU A 149 -7.29 -1.94 2.49
N ARG A 150 -7.57 -0.68 2.82
CA ARG A 150 -8.41 0.20 1.99
C ARG A 150 -7.79 0.43 0.62
N GLY A 151 -6.49 0.76 0.56
CA GLY A 151 -5.79 0.92 -0.72
C GLY A 151 -5.87 -0.35 -1.59
N HIS A 152 -5.83 -1.53 -0.96
CA HIS A 152 -5.96 -2.81 -1.65
C HIS A 152 -7.38 -3.16 -2.04
N PHE A 153 -8.37 -3.07 -1.15
CA PHE A 153 -9.73 -3.56 -1.43
C PHE A 153 -10.62 -2.53 -2.12
N ASP A 154 -10.43 -1.23 -1.88
CA ASP A 154 -11.25 -0.17 -2.48
C ASP A 154 -10.85 0.14 -3.93
N GLY A 155 -9.97 -0.68 -4.51
CA GLY A 155 -9.58 -0.58 -5.91
C GLY A 155 -8.77 0.69 -6.20
N GLY A 156 -7.68 0.93 -5.44
CA GLY A 156 -6.83 2.12 -5.60
C GLY A 156 -6.45 2.46 -7.05
N ALA A 157 -6.29 1.46 -7.93
CA ALA A 157 -6.05 1.71 -9.36
C ALA A 157 -7.26 2.31 -10.09
N LYS A 158 -8.48 1.88 -9.75
CA LYS A 158 -9.74 2.33 -10.34
C LYS A 158 -10.13 3.70 -9.80
N ARG A 159 -10.13 3.86 -8.48
CA ARG A 159 -10.34 5.16 -7.82
C ARG A 159 -9.26 6.17 -8.18
N GLY A 160 -8.01 5.71 -8.26
CA GLY A 160 -6.91 6.51 -8.75
C GLY A 160 -7.06 6.89 -10.22
N MET A 161 -7.53 6.00 -11.08
CA MET A 161 -7.85 6.38 -12.46
C MET A 161 -8.96 7.44 -12.54
N GLU A 162 -10.00 7.33 -11.71
CA GLU A 162 -11.07 8.35 -11.63
C GLU A 162 -10.51 9.70 -11.17
N VAL A 163 -9.70 9.73 -10.11
CA VAL A 163 -9.06 10.97 -9.62
C VAL A 163 -8.07 11.52 -10.64
N ARG A 164 -7.25 10.66 -11.27
CA ARG A 164 -6.33 11.05 -12.35
C ARG A 164 -7.07 11.74 -13.47
N ARG A 165 -8.25 11.24 -13.87
CA ARG A 165 -9.09 11.86 -14.90
C ARG A 165 -9.66 13.20 -14.46
N GLN A 166 -10.11 13.32 -13.23
CA GLN A 166 -10.58 14.59 -12.68
C GLN A 166 -9.44 15.64 -12.61
N VAL A 167 -8.22 15.23 -12.25
CA VAL A 167 -7.07 16.11 -12.05
C VAL A 167 -6.28 16.37 -13.33
N LEU A 168 -6.18 15.44 -14.28
CA LEU A 168 -5.43 15.63 -15.54
C LEU A 168 -6.30 15.79 -16.79
N GLY A 169 -7.59 15.46 -16.71
CA GLY A 169 -8.55 15.52 -17.81
C GLY A 169 -8.55 14.23 -18.64
N ASP A 170 -9.74 13.82 -19.09
CA ASP A 170 -9.93 12.56 -19.81
C ASP A 170 -9.05 12.45 -21.06
N ALA A 171 -9.01 13.49 -21.88
CA ALA A 171 -8.22 13.48 -23.12
C ALA A 171 -6.71 13.27 -22.87
N HIS A 172 -6.16 13.78 -21.76
CA HIS A 172 -4.76 13.54 -21.41
C HIS A 172 -4.57 12.07 -20.99
N VAL A 173 -5.45 11.57 -20.13
CA VAL A 173 -5.39 10.20 -19.61
C VAL A 173 -5.55 9.18 -20.73
N ASP A 174 -6.50 9.38 -21.64
CA ASP A 174 -6.73 8.49 -22.78
C ASP A 174 -5.50 8.42 -23.69
N ARG A 175 -4.88 9.56 -24.00
CA ARG A 175 -3.61 9.61 -24.76
C ARG A 175 -2.45 8.93 -24.03
N ALA A 176 -2.42 8.98 -22.71
CA ALA A 176 -1.39 8.29 -21.92
C ALA A 176 -1.61 6.77 -21.93
N GLN A 177 -2.86 6.31 -21.78
CA GLN A 177 -3.22 4.89 -21.82
C GLN A 177 -3.02 4.29 -23.22
N ALA A 178 -3.38 5.00 -24.29
CA ALA A 178 -3.17 4.53 -25.66
C ALA A 178 -1.68 4.34 -26.02
N ARG A 179 -0.78 5.05 -25.33
CA ARG A 179 0.68 4.92 -25.49
C ARG A 179 1.30 3.91 -24.53
N GLN A 180 0.48 3.23 -23.72
CA GLN A 180 0.97 2.22 -22.78
C GLN A 180 1.50 1.02 -23.56
N SER A 181 2.69 0.57 -23.17
CA SER A 181 3.31 -0.66 -23.67
C SER A 181 3.47 -1.66 -22.53
N PRO A 182 3.74 -2.95 -22.80
CA PRO A 182 4.08 -3.90 -21.76
C PRO A 182 5.23 -3.41 -20.85
N PHE A 183 6.18 -2.65 -21.41
CA PHE A 183 7.29 -2.05 -20.66
C PHE A 183 6.82 -0.98 -19.66
N THR A 184 5.89 -0.10 -20.04
CA THR A 184 5.40 0.98 -19.16
C THR A 184 4.22 0.57 -18.29
N ALA A 185 3.64 -0.61 -18.51
CA ALA A 185 2.40 -1.03 -17.86
C ALA A 185 2.50 -1.09 -16.34
N ARG A 186 3.58 -1.69 -15.80
CA ARG A 186 3.80 -1.75 -14.35
C ARG A 186 3.96 -0.36 -13.73
N PHE A 187 4.58 0.57 -14.45
CA PHE A 187 4.73 1.95 -13.98
C PHE A 187 3.40 2.71 -14.01
N GLN A 188 2.59 2.54 -15.07
CA GLN A 188 1.26 3.15 -15.14
C GLN A 188 0.33 2.63 -14.04
N ASP A 189 0.38 1.34 -13.73
CA ASP A 189 -0.35 0.77 -12.59
C ASP A 189 0.11 1.36 -11.25
N PHE A 190 1.44 1.43 -11.03
CA PHE A 190 2.02 2.02 -9.82
C PHE A 190 1.56 3.46 -9.60
N ILE A 191 1.69 4.35 -10.60
CA ILE A 191 1.27 5.75 -10.43
C ILE A 191 -0.24 5.87 -10.24
N SER A 192 -1.04 5.03 -10.90
CA SER A 192 -2.50 4.99 -10.72
C SER A 192 -2.87 4.61 -9.30
N ARG A 193 -2.23 3.59 -8.70
CA ARG A 193 -2.53 3.16 -7.34
C ARG A 193 -2.07 4.16 -6.29
N TYR A 194 -0.83 4.62 -6.36
CA TYR A 194 -0.22 5.40 -5.28
C TYR A 194 -0.42 6.90 -5.45
N ALA A 195 0.00 7.47 -6.59
CA ALA A 195 -0.15 8.91 -6.77
C ALA A 195 -1.62 9.30 -6.76
N TRP A 196 -2.43 8.63 -7.60
CA TRP A 196 -3.82 9.03 -7.77
C TRP A 196 -4.78 8.35 -6.80
N GLY A 197 -4.53 7.09 -6.44
CA GLY A 197 -5.42 6.28 -5.60
C GLY A 197 -5.16 6.38 -4.09
N GLU A 198 -4.05 6.98 -3.68
CA GLU A 198 -3.71 7.18 -2.26
C GLU A 198 -3.47 8.67 -1.98
N ILE A 199 -2.47 9.28 -2.63
CA ILE A 199 -2.04 10.65 -2.30
C ILE A 199 -3.07 11.70 -2.73
N TRP A 200 -3.58 11.66 -3.97
CA TRP A 200 -4.58 12.64 -4.43
C TRP A 200 -6.01 12.38 -3.91
N THR A 201 -6.23 11.25 -3.25
CA THR A 201 -7.52 10.88 -2.62
C THR A 201 -7.57 11.11 -1.11
N ASP A 202 -6.42 11.30 -0.47
CA ASP A 202 -6.32 11.67 0.94
C ASP A 202 -6.90 13.08 1.16
N ASP A 203 -7.85 13.17 2.08
CA ASP A 203 -8.64 14.37 2.37
C ASP A 203 -7.99 15.33 3.37
N THR A 204 -6.83 14.96 3.94
CA THR A 204 -6.03 15.81 4.83
C THR A 204 -5.59 17.11 4.14
N LEU A 205 -5.37 17.07 2.82
CA LEU A 205 -5.15 18.25 1.98
C LEU A 205 -6.14 18.28 0.82
N SER A 206 -6.76 19.43 0.60
CA SER A 206 -7.63 19.67 -0.53
C SER A 206 -6.87 19.56 -1.86
N ARG A 207 -7.59 19.29 -2.96
CA ARG A 207 -7.01 19.25 -4.30
C ARG A 207 -6.36 20.58 -4.71
N ARG A 208 -6.90 21.69 -4.20
CA ARG A 208 -6.31 23.03 -4.40
C ARG A 208 -4.92 23.10 -3.77
N GLU A 209 -4.80 22.74 -2.49
CA GLU A 209 -3.53 22.73 -1.76
C GLU A 209 -2.51 21.80 -2.42
N ARG A 210 -2.93 20.60 -2.82
CA ARG A 210 -2.07 19.65 -3.53
C ARG A 210 -1.58 20.22 -4.87
N SER A 211 -2.42 20.96 -5.60
CA SER A 211 -1.99 21.66 -6.82
C SER A 211 -0.95 22.74 -6.54
N LEU A 212 -1.11 23.57 -5.51
CA LEU A 212 -0.10 24.59 -5.12
C LEU A 212 1.27 23.93 -4.85
N ILE A 213 1.27 22.86 -4.05
CA ILE A 213 2.47 22.10 -3.68
C ILE A 213 3.11 21.45 -4.92
N THR A 214 2.29 20.83 -5.79
CA THR A 214 2.79 20.15 -6.99
C THR A 214 3.45 21.13 -7.96
N LEU A 215 2.84 22.29 -8.21
CA LEU A 215 3.44 23.33 -9.05
C LEU A 215 4.80 23.76 -8.51
N THR A 216 4.90 23.97 -7.19
CA THR A 216 6.15 24.36 -6.53
C THR A 216 7.23 23.28 -6.70
N ALA A 217 6.88 22.01 -6.48
CA ALA A 217 7.80 20.89 -6.61
C ALA A 217 8.31 20.70 -8.05
N LEU A 218 7.43 20.82 -9.05
CA LEU A 218 7.83 20.72 -10.46
C LEU A 218 8.79 21.84 -10.87
N VAL A 219 8.56 23.07 -10.38
CA VAL A 219 9.48 24.19 -10.64
C VAL A 219 10.82 23.98 -9.94
N ALA A 220 10.82 23.54 -8.67
CA ALA A 220 12.03 23.29 -7.90
C ALA A 220 12.94 22.24 -8.56
N HIS A 221 12.36 21.25 -9.25
CA HIS A 221 13.11 20.20 -9.95
C HIS A 221 13.31 20.45 -11.46
N GLY A 222 12.81 21.57 -12.00
CA GLY A 222 12.96 21.91 -13.42
C GLY A 222 12.13 21.05 -14.38
N HIS A 223 11.03 20.45 -13.91
CA HIS A 223 10.15 19.57 -14.69
C HIS A 223 9.09 20.35 -15.47
N TYR A 224 9.53 21.25 -16.35
CA TYR A 224 8.66 22.20 -17.06
C TYR A 224 7.69 21.56 -18.06
N ASP A 225 8.07 20.43 -18.67
CA ASP A 225 7.18 19.67 -19.57
C ASP A 225 5.93 19.15 -18.84
N GLU A 226 6.10 18.76 -17.57
CA GLU A 226 5.03 18.28 -16.70
C GLU A 226 4.31 19.43 -15.99
N LEU A 227 4.99 20.56 -15.78
CA LEU A 227 4.39 21.78 -15.23
C LEU A 227 3.18 22.24 -16.06
N ALA A 228 3.28 22.19 -17.40
CA ALA A 228 2.20 22.63 -18.28
C ALA A 228 0.88 21.87 -18.04
N MET A 229 0.93 20.54 -17.85
CA MET A 229 -0.28 19.76 -17.53
C MET A 229 -0.79 20.04 -16.11
N HIS A 230 0.11 20.32 -15.16
CA HIS A 230 -0.28 20.63 -13.78
C HIS A 230 -0.81 22.06 -13.60
N VAL A 231 -0.47 23.01 -14.47
CA VAL A 231 -1.15 24.32 -14.54
C VAL A 231 -2.62 24.13 -14.95
N ARG A 232 -2.90 23.36 -16.01
CA ARG A 232 -4.29 23.00 -16.38
C ARG A 232 -5.02 22.25 -15.27
N ALA A 233 -4.31 21.36 -14.57
CA ALA A 233 -4.85 20.63 -13.43
C ALA A 233 -5.23 21.58 -12.27
N ALA A 234 -4.37 22.54 -11.97
CA ALA A 234 -4.61 23.54 -10.94
C ALA A 234 -5.85 24.39 -11.24
N ARG A 235 -6.03 24.81 -12.50
CA ARG A 235 -7.24 25.50 -12.97
C ARG A 235 -8.50 24.66 -12.76
N ARG A 236 -8.47 23.37 -13.14
CA ARG A 236 -9.59 22.44 -12.90
C ARG A 236 -9.87 22.15 -11.42
N ASN A 237 -8.84 22.18 -10.58
CA ASN A 237 -9.00 22.12 -9.13
C ASN A 237 -9.44 23.46 -8.50
N GLY A 238 -9.62 24.49 -9.33
CA GLY A 238 -10.26 25.77 -8.99
C GLY A 238 -9.31 26.94 -8.80
N LEU A 239 -7.98 26.78 -8.90
CA LEU A 239 -7.05 27.90 -8.68
C LEU A 239 -7.25 28.98 -9.75
N SER A 240 -7.21 30.25 -9.35
CA SER A 240 -7.24 31.39 -10.29
C SER A 240 -5.88 31.59 -10.99
N PRO A 241 -5.81 32.30 -12.13
CA PRO A 241 -4.53 32.66 -12.74
C PRO A 241 -3.65 33.49 -11.79
N GLU A 242 -4.26 34.36 -10.99
CA GLU A 242 -3.57 35.17 -9.98
C GLU A 242 -2.98 34.30 -8.87
N GLU A 243 -3.71 33.29 -8.39
CA GLU A 243 -3.22 32.34 -7.38
C GLU A 243 -2.05 31.51 -7.92
N ILE A 244 -2.13 31.05 -9.18
CA ILE A 244 -1.02 30.35 -9.85
C ILE A 244 0.18 31.29 -9.97
N GLY A 245 -0.03 32.55 -10.38
CA GLY A 245 1.01 33.57 -10.43
C GLY A 245 1.68 33.81 -9.07
N ALA A 246 0.90 33.83 -7.98
CA ALA A 246 1.43 33.98 -6.62
C ALA A 246 2.33 32.80 -6.21
N VAL A 247 1.97 31.56 -6.57
CA VAL A 247 2.85 30.40 -6.35
C VAL A 247 4.15 30.56 -7.12
N LEU A 248 4.10 30.95 -8.39
CA LEU A 248 5.30 31.10 -9.21
C LEU A 248 6.19 32.24 -8.70
N LEU A 249 5.62 33.33 -8.19
CA LEU A 249 6.38 34.37 -7.49
C LEU A 249 7.10 33.83 -6.25
N GLN A 250 6.43 32.99 -5.46
CA GLN A 250 7.05 32.32 -4.31
C GLN A 250 8.26 31.47 -4.75
N THR A 251 8.17 30.78 -5.89
CA THR A 251 9.29 29.98 -6.41
C THR A 251 10.49 30.85 -6.81
N ALA A 252 10.32 32.11 -7.18
CA ALA A 252 11.45 32.99 -7.50
C ALA A 252 12.38 33.20 -6.29
N VAL A 253 11.83 33.18 -5.08
CA VAL A 253 12.58 33.34 -3.82
C VAL A 253 13.36 32.07 -3.46
N TYR A 254 12.72 30.90 -3.57
CA TYR A 254 13.27 29.64 -3.06
C TYR A 254 13.93 28.75 -4.10
N CYS A 255 13.52 28.88 -5.37
CA CYS A 255 14.05 28.12 -6.51
C CYS A 255 14.88 29.01 -7.46
N GLY A 256 14.84 30.33 -7.27
CA GLY A 256 15.57 31.31 -8.06
C GLY A 256 14.77 31.88 -9.24
N VAL A 257 15.08 33.13 -9.58
CA VAL A 257 14.41 33.87 -10.67
C VAL A 257 14.45 33.14 -12.02
N PRO A 258 15.55 32.48 -12.46
CA PRO A 258 15.55 31.74 -13.73
C PRO A 258 14.54 30.60 -13.77
N ALA A 259 14.35 29.89 -12.66
CA ALA A 259 13.38 28.80 -12.57
C ALA A 259 11.94 29.34 -12.63
N ALA A 260 11.69 30.44 -11.92
CA ALA A 260 10.40 31.13 -11.96
C ALA A 260 10.08 31.72 -13.34
N ASN A 261 11.05 32.32 -14.04
CA ASN A 261 10.86 32.83 -15.40
C ASN A 261 10.42 31.72 -16.37
N SER A 262 11.09 30.56 -16.31
CA SER A 262 10.72 29.39 -17.12
C SER A 262 9.31 28.91 -16.79
N ALA A 263 8.97 28.88 -15.50
CA ALA A 263 7.64 28.49 -15.03
C ALA A 263 6.55 29.47 -15.48
N PHE A 264 6.81 30.77 -15.44
CA PHE A 264 5.88 31.81 -15.91
C PHE A 264 5.63 31.70 -17.41
N ALA A 265 6.67 31.46 -18.21
CA ALA A 265 6.51 31.25 -19.65
C ALA A 265 5.60 30.05 -19.96
N VAL A 266 5.79 28.93 -19.25
CA VAL A 266 4.95 27.73 -19.38
C VAL A 266 3.51 28.04 -18.96
N ALA A 267 3.31 28.66 -17.80
CA ALA A 267 1.97 28.96 -17.30
C ALA A 267 1.23 29.94 -18.22
N GLN A 268 1.90 30.96 -18.74
CA GLN A 268 1.32 31.93 -19.66
C GLN A 268 0.83 31.25 -20.95
N GLY A 269 1.63 30.36 -21.54
CA GLY A 269 1.23 29.61 -22.74
C GLY A 269 -0.04 28.78 -22.49
N VAL A 270 -0.08 28.07 -21.36
CA VAL A 270 -1.24 27.25 -20.98
C VAL A 270 -2.50 28.09 -20.73
N LEU A 271 -2.38 29.22 -20.05
CA LEU A 271 -3.53 30.07 -19.72
C LEU A 271 -4.09 30.78 -20.97
N ALA A 272 -3.23 31.20 -21.90
CA ALA A 272 -3.67 31.79 -23.17
C ALA A 272 -4.47 30.80 -24.04
N GLU A 273 -4.07 29.52 -24.05
CA GLU A 273 -4.82 28.45 -24.73
C GLU A 273 -6.23 28.26 -24.14
N GLU A 274 -6.39 28.39 -22.82
CA GLU A 274 -7.69 28.23 -22.14
C GLU A 274 -8.63 29.43 -22.38
N ASP A 275 -8.09 30.63 -22.51
CA ASP A 275 -8.86 31.86 -22.76
C ASP A 275 -9.28 32.04 -24.23
N GLY A 276 -8.91 31.11 -25.11
CA GLY A 276 -9.28 31.13 -26.53
C GLY A 276 -8.59 32.23 -27.35
N VAL A 277 -7.49 32.79 -26.82
CA VAL A 277 -6.67 33.78 -27.52
C VAL A 277 -5.54 33.03 -28.23
N GLY A 278 -5.90 32.35 -29.33
CA GLY A 278 -4.98 31.70 -30.27
C GLY A 278 -5.02 32.36 -31.63
#